data_AF-A0A835MG61-F1
#
_entry.id   AF-A0A835MG61-F1
#
_cell.length_a   1.000
_cell.length_b   1.000
_cell.length_c   1.000
_cell.angle_alpha   90.00
_cell.angle_beta   90.00
_cell.angle_gamma   90.00
#
_symmetry.space_group_name_H-M   'P 1'
#
loop_
_entity.id
_entity.type
_entity.pdbx_description
1 polymer ?
#
loop_
_entity_poly.entity_id
_entity_poly.type
_entity_poly.pdbx_seq_one_letter_code
_entity_poly.pdbx_strand_id
1 'polypeptide(L)'
;MEHIRKMEPETPFAHGARFERDEWSDISLRYRLLIDARGQANDIEEMEKCVETMKEDGFEPDIQTQGLLVRHYYVTGGFTKKAEAILKEMEGANLKQNCWACRILLPLYADLGKDDEVGRIWKICDPNPHVEECLVAIEAWGKVGKVEKAEAVFD
;
A
#
# COMPACT_ATOMS: atom_id res chain seq x y z
N MET A 1 45.30 -3.57 14.23
CA MET A 1 44.02 -2.85 14.25
C MET A 1 43.17 -3.40 13.11
N GLU A 2 42.44 -4.47 13.39
CA GLU A 2 41.57 -5.15 12.41
C GLU A 2 40.22 -4.42 12.35
N HIS A 3 39.87 -3.92 11.17
CA HIS A 3 38.54 -3.41 10.88
C HIS A 3 37.58 -4.59 10.74
N ILE A 4 36.77 -4.82 11.76
CA ILE A 4 35.63 -5.72 11.69
C ILE A 4 34.59 -5.08 10.77
N ARG A 5 34.54 -5.55 9.53
CA ARG A 5 33.44 -5.30 8.59
C ARG A 5 32.18 -5.90 9.21
N LYS A 6 31.23 -5.08 9.65
CA LYS A 6 29.93 -5.55 10.12
C LYS A 6 29.28 -6.36 9.00
N MET A 7 29.05 -7.64 9.25
CA MET A 7 28.22 -8.51 8.42
C MET A 7 26.78 -8.02 8.54
N GLU A 8 26.21 -7.55 7.43
CA GLU A 8 24.76 -7.40 7.29
C GLU A 8 24.13 -8.80 7.18
N PRO A 9 22.92 -9.02 7.69
CA PRO A 9 22.29 -10.34 7.64
C PRO A 9 22.04 -10.77 6.19
N GLU A 10 22.60 -11.93 5.84
CA GLU A 10 22.41 -12.62 4.56
C GLU A 10 20.91 -12.82 4.29
N THR A 11 20.40 -12.26 3.18
CA THR A 11 19.05 -12.55 2.68
C THR A 11 19.04 -13.97 2.08
N PRO A 12 18.09 -14.84 2.45
CA PRO A 12 18.16 -16.24 2.08
C PRO A 12 17.40 -16.54 0.77
N PHE A 13 18.09 -17.22 -0.17
CA PHE A 13 17.59 -17.95 -1.37
C PHE A 13 17.11 -17.11 -2.57
N ALA A 14 17.19 -17.51 -3.85
CA ALA A 14 17.90 -18.55 -4.60
C ALA A 14 17.85 -18.19 -6.13
N HIS A 15 18.79 -18.72 -6.92
CA HIS A 15 18.89 -18.69 -8.40
C HIS A 15 19.43 -17.41 -9.10
N GLY A 16 20.73 -17.16 -8.91
CA GLY A 16 21.64 -17.07 -10.08
C GLY A 16 21.65 -15.82 -10.96
N ALA A 17 20.91 -14.75 -10.64
CA ALA A 17 21.07 -13.46 -11.31
C ALA A 17 21.29 -12.34 -10.29
N ARG A 18 22.47 -11.72 -10.33
CA ARG A 18 22.77 -10.52 -9.55
C ARG A 18 22.23 -9.32 -10.33
N PHE A 19 20.94 -9.08 -10.23
CA PHE A 19 20.34 -7.85 -10.76
C PHE A 19 20.94 -6.65 -10.04
N GLU A 20 21.29 -5.59 -10.79
CA GLU A 20 21.62 -4.31 -10.20
C GLU A 20 20.35 -3.70 -9.57
N ARG A 21 20.50 -2.88 -8.52
CA ARG A 21 19.34 -2.29 -7.79
C ARG A 21 18.37 -1.56 -8.75
N ASP A 22 18.92 -0.97 -9.80
CA ASP A 22 18.16 -0.20 -10.79
C ASP A 22 17.38 -1.12 -11.76
N GLU A 23 17.92 -2.28 -12.12
CA GLU A 23 17.22 -3.30 -12.91
C GLU A 23 16.06 -3.93 -12.12
N TRP A 24 16.27 -4.16 -10.82
CA TRP A 24 15.25 -4.70 -9.91
C TRP A 24 14.08 -3.73 -9.73
N SER A 25 14.38 -2.43 -9.66
CA SER A 25 13.38 -1.35 -9.62
C SER A 25 12.61 -1.24 -10.94
N ASP A 26 13.26 -1.41 -12.09
CA ASP A 26 12.60 -1.33 -13.40
C ASP A 26 11.64 -2.50 -13.63
N ILE A 27 12.03 -3.73 -13.26
CA ILE A 27 11.15 -4.90 -13.39
C ILE A 27 9.89 -4.75 -12.52
N SER A 28 10.05 -4.32 -11.27
CA SER A 28 8.92 -4.06 -10.36
C SER A 28 7.98 -2.97 -10.91
N LEU A 29 8.55 -1.93 -11.52
CA LEU A 29 7.77 -0.87 -12.17
C LEU A 29 6.97 -1.39 -13.38
N ARG A 30 7.57 -2.23 -14.23
CA ARG A 30 6.91 -2.82 -15.39
C ARG A 30 5.70 -3.66 -14.99
N TYR A 31 5.85 -4.51 -13.97
CA TYR A 31 4.73 -5.28 -13.41
C TYR A 31 3.62 -4.37 -12.90
N ARG A 32 3.99 -3.34 -12.14
CA ARG A 32 3.03 -2.37 -11.60
C ARG A 32 2.23 -1.66 -12.69
N LEU A 33 2.87 -1.26 -13.78
CA LEU A 33 2.20 -0.62 -14.93
C LEU A 33 1.25 -1.60 -15.64
N LEU A 34 1.64 -2.86 -15.80
CA LEU A 34 0.79 -3.88 -16.43
C LEU A 34 -0.44 -4.20 -15.57
N ILE A 35 -0.24 -4.35 -14.25
CA ILE A 35 -1.31 -4.54 -13.27
C ILE A 35 -2.29 -3.37 -13.33
N ASP A 36 -1.79 -2.14 -13.33
CA ASP A 36 -2.63 -0.94 -13.39
C ASP A 36 -3.44 -0.87 -14.69
N ALA A 37 -2.81 -1.13 -15.84
CA ALA A 37 -3.48 -1.14 -17.14
C ALA A 37 -4.60 -2.21 -17.21
N ARG A 38 -4.37 -3.40 -16.66
CA ARG A 38 -5.38 -4.47 -16.59
C ARG A 38 -6.54 -4.11 -15.65
N GLY A 39 -6.23 -3.56 -14.48
CA GLY A 39 -7.23 -3.09 -13.52
C GLY A 39 -8.13 -1.99 -14.09
N GLN A 40 -7.55 -1.03 -14.83
CA GLN A 40 -8.30 0.02 -15.54
C GLN A 40 -9.20 -0.54 -16.64
N ALA A 41 -8.77 -1.60 -17.32
CA ALA A 41 -9.59 -2.33 -18.30
C ALA A 41 -10.68 -3.22 -17.64
N ASN A 42 -10.76 -3.25 -16.30
CA ASN A 42 -11.59 -4.17 -15.51
C ASN A 42 -11.32 -5.66 -15.82
N ASP A 43 -10.11 -5.97 -16.26
CA ASP A 43 -9.65 -7.32 -16.57
C ASP A 43 -8.97 -7.92 -15.33
N ILE A 44 -9.80 -8.15 -14.30
CA ILE A 44 -9.32 -8.53 -12.96
C ILE A 44 -8.62 -9.90 -12.97
N GLU A 45 -9.04 -10.83 -13.82
CA GLU A 45 -8.40 -12.14 -13.95
C GLU A 45 -6.96 -12.01 -14.46
N GLU A 46 -6.73 -11.27 -15.55
CA GLU A 46 -5.39 -11.07 -16.07
C GLU A 46 -4.54 -10.18 -15.16
N MET A 47 -5.15 -9.24 -14.43
CA MET A 47 -4.48 -8.49 -13.38
C MET A 47 -3.93 -9.42 -12.29
N GLU A 48 -4.73 -10.39 -11.82
CA GLU A 48 -4.32 -11.39 -10.83
C GLU A 48 -3.18 -12.26 -11.34
N LYS A 49 -3.26 -12.74 -12.59
CA LYS A 49 -2.16 -13.49 -13.22
C LYS A 49 -0.87 -12.69 -13.27
N CYS A 50 -0.93 -11.39 -13.55
CA CYS A 50 0.26 -10.53 -13.53
C CYS A 50 0.90 -10.46 -12.14
N VAL A 51 0.09 -10.44 -11.07
CA VAL A 51 0.58 -10.47 -9.68
C VAL A 51 1.21 -11.83 -9.35
N GLU A 52 0.60 -12.93 -9.80
CA GLU A 52 1.15 -14.27 -9.61
C GLU A 52 2.51 -14.42 -10.32
N THR A 53 2.60 -14.02 -11.59
CA THR A 53 3.87 -14.04 -12.33
C THR A 53 4.93 -13.14 -11.68
N MET A 54 4.55 -11.95 -11.19
CA MET A 54 5.47 -11.07 -10.45
C MET A 54 6.12 -11.82 -9.26
N LYS A 55 5.32 -12.57 -8.49
CA LYS A 55 5.79 -13.36 -7.34
C LYS A 55 6.62 -14.57 -7.76
N GLU A 56 6.23 -15.27 -8.83
CA GLU A 56 7.00 -16.40 -9.38
C GLU A 56 8.39 -15.97 -9.84
N ASP A 57 8.51 -14.76 -10.38
CA ASP A 57 9.78 -14.14 -10.76
C ASP A 57 10.59 -13.63 -9.55
N GLY A 58 10.07 -13.78 -8.33
CA GLY A 58 10.74 -13.40 -7.08
C GLY A 58 10.54 -11.94 -6.67
N PHE A 59 9.57 -11.23 -7.27
CA PHE A 59 9.24 -9.85 -6.92
C PHE A 59 7.95 -9.82 -6.09
N GLU A 60 8.05 -9.40 -4.83
CA GLU A 60 6.87 -9.25 -3.99
C GLU A 60 6.14 -7.92 -4.27
N PRO A 61 4.79 -7.89 -4.30
CA PRO A 61 4.04 -6.65 -4.41
C PRO A 61 4.40 -5.69 -3.28
N ASP A 62 4.96 -4.55 -3.67
CA ASP A 62 5.24 -3.47 -2.73
C ASP A 62 3.96 -2.72 -2.34
N ILE A 63 4.09 -1.79 -1.40
CA ILE A 63 2.94 -1.03 -0.88
C ILE A 63 2.22 -0.21 -1.97
N GLN A 64 2.93 0.20 -3.03
CA GLN A 64 2.35 0.92 -4.16
C GLN A 64 1.50 -0.03 -5.02
N THR A 65 2.03 -1.22 -5.29
CA THR A 65 1.35 -2.28 -6.05
C THR A 65 0.13 -2.79 -5.28
N GLN A 66 0.26 -3.02 -3.97
CA GLN A 66 -0.88 -3.39 -3.10
C GLN A 66 -1.97 -2.30 -3.11
N GLY A 67 -1.59 -1.02 -3.05
CA GLY A 67 -2.54 0.10 -3.14
C GLY A 67 -3.28 0.18 -4.48
N LEU A 68 -2.65 -0.21 -5.60
CA LEU A 68 -3.33 -0.33 -6.90
C LEU A 68 -4.32 -1.50 -6.91
N LEU A 69 -3.92 -2.65 -6.38
CA LEU A 69 -4.81 -3.82 -6.27
C LEU A 69 -6.06 -3.50 -5.45
N VAL A 70 -5.92 -2.83 -4.31
CA VAL A 70 -7.07 -2.38 -3.49
C VAL A 70 -8.04 -1.53 -4.31
N ARG A 71 -7.51 -0.53 -5.03
CA ARG A 71 -8.34 0.36 -5.86
C ARG A 71 -9.06 -0.41 -6.95
N HIS A 72 -8.37 -1.27 -7.70
CA HIS A 72 -8.98 -2.01 -8.80
C HIS A 72 -9.97 -3.08 -8.31
N TYR A 73 -9.64 -3.83 -7.25
CA TYR A 73 -10.60 -4.77 -6.66
C TYR A 73 -11.87 -4.08 -6.19
N TYR A 74 -11.76 -2.88 -5.60
CA TYR A 74 -12.93 -2.18 -5.09
C TYR A 74 -13.72 -1.45 -6.17
N VAL A 75 -13.06 -0.60 -6.95
CA VAL A 75 -13.71 0.34 -7.88
C VAL A 75 -14.24 -0.35 -9.13
N THR A 76 -13.47 -1.27 -9.72
CA THR A 76 -13.83 -1.87 -11.01
C THR A 76 -14.39 -3.28 -10.84
N GLY A 77 -13.84 -4.06 -9.90
CA GLY A 77 -14.24 -5.46 -9.71
C GLY A 77 -15.35 -5.73 -8.68
N GLY A 78 -15.68 -4.79 -7.80
CA GLY A 78 -16.65 -5.02 -6.72
C GLY A 78 -16.22 -6.09 -5.69
N PHE A 79 -14.94 -6.46 -5.68
CA PHE A 79 -14.33 -7.47 -4.81
C PHE A 79 -13.92 -6.86 -3.46
N THR A 80 -14.86 -6.26 -2.73
CA THR A 80 -14.59 -5.54 -1.47
C THR A 80 -13.83 -6.39 -0.45
N LYS A 81 -14.13 -7.69 -0.34
CA LYS A 81 -13.43 -8.59 0.58
C LYS A 81 -11.94 -8.78 0.24
N LYS A 82 -11.59 -8.82 -1.05
CA LYS A 82 -10.18 -8.91 -1.50
C LYS A 82 -9.45 -7.61 -1.19
N ALA A 83 -10.08 -6.47 -1.49
CA ALA A 83 -9.54 -5.15 -1.17
C ALA A 83 -9.29 -4.97 0.34
N GLU A 84 -10.25 -5.35 1.18
CA GLU A 84 -10.10 -5.30 2.65
C GLU A 84 -8.98 -6.22 3.15
N ALA A 85 -8.86 -7.44 2.61
CA ALA A 85 -7.79 -8.36 3.00
C ALA A 85 -6.41 -7.76 2.74
N ILE A 86 -6.20 -7.14 1.58
CA ILE A 86 -4.93 -6.48 1.23
C ILE A 86 -4.69 -5.27 2.13
N LEU A 87 -5.72 -4.46 2.44
CA LEU A 87 -5.56 -3.36 3.39
C LEU A 87 -5.12 -3.85 4.77
N LYS A 88 -5.66 -4.97 5.24
CA LYS A 88 -5.24 -5.58 6.51
C LYS A 88 -3.81 -6.12 6.46
N GLU A 89 -3.37 -6.62 5.31
CA GLU A 89 -1.97 -6.99 5.09
C GLU A 89 -1.04 -5.76 5.13
N MET A 90 -1.44 -4.66 4.48
CA MET A 90 -0.70 -3.40 4.43
C MET A 90 -0.54 -2.72 5.81
N GLU A 91 -1.48 -2.95 6.73
CA GLU A 91 -1.34 -2.52 8.12
C GLU A 91 -0.12 -3.17 8.80
N GLY A 92 0.21 -4.42 8.41
CA GLY A 92 1.29 -5.19 9.00
C GLY A 92 1.14 -5.39 10.52
N ALA A 93 2.22 -5.85 11.16
CA ALA A 93 2.19 -6.17 12.59
C ALA A 93 2.27 -4.93 13.50
N ASN A 94 2.70 -3.76 13.00
CA ASN A 94 2.95 -2.59 13.86
C ASN A 94 2.66 -1.21 13.21
N LEU A 95 1.41 -0.97 12.89
CA LEU A 95 0.88 0.34 12.47
C LEU A 95 1.35 1.52 13.32
N LYS A 96 1.45 1.37 14.64
CA LYS A 96 1.82 2.46 15.56
C LYS A 96 3.25 2.96 15.33
N GLN A 97 4.16 2.09 14.92
CA GLN A 97 5.54 2.45 14.60
C GLN A 97 5.71 2.89 13.14
N ASN A 98 4.70 2.67 12.30
CA ASN A 98 4.71 2.98 10.88
C ASN A 98 3.62 4.01 10.54
N CYS A 99 3.74 5.22 11.09
CA CYS A 99 2.80 6.32 10.80
C CYS A 99 2.72 6.64 9.30
N TRP A 100 3.79 6.40 8.54
CA TRP A 100 3.81 6.58 7.09
C TRP A 100 2.79 5.69 6.37
N ALA A 101 2.51 4.48 6.87
CA ALA A 101 1.47 3.62 6.32
C ALA A 101 0.07 4.27 6.40
N CYS A 102 -0.18 5.16 7.37
CA CYS A 102 -1.44 5.89 7.47
C CYS A 102 -1.70 6.74 6.22
N ARG A 103 -0.64 7.26 5.57
CA ARG A 103 -0.76 8.06 4.35
C ARG A 103 -1.38 7.29 3.18
N ILE A 104 -1.19 5.98 3.18
CA ILE A 104 -1.70 5.10 2.14
C ILE A 104 -3.03 4.48 2.57
N LEU A 105 -3.15 4.10 3.84
CA LEU A 105 -4.34 3.42 4.36
C LEU A 105 -5.55 4.35 4.50
N LEU A 106 -5.37 5.60 4.94
CA LEU A 106 -6.48 6.56 5.08
C LEU A 106 -7.23 6.80 3.77
N PRO A 107 -6.58 7.19 2.66
CA PRO A 107 -7.29 7.41 1.40
C PRO A 107 -7.91 6.12 0.86
N LEU A 108 -7.26 4.96 1.01
CA LEU A 108 -7.82 3.70 0.52
C LEU A 108 -9.05 3.26 1.32
N TYR A 109 -9.03 3.34 2.65
CA TYR A 109 -10.23 3.04 3.45
C TYR A 109 -11.37 4.03 3.17
N ALA A 110 -11.04 5.29 2.88
CA ALA A 110 -12.02 6.29 2.48
C ALA A 110 -12.62 6.01 1.10
N ASP A 111 -11.80 5.62 0.12
CA ASP A 111 -12.26 5.18 -1.20
C ASP A 111 -13.21 3.97 -1.07
N LEU A 112 -12.98 3.12 -0.07
CA LEU A 112 -13.85 1.98 0.27
C LEU A 112 -15.14 2.36 1.04
N GLY A 113 -15.32 3.62 1.42
CA GLY A 113 -16.45 4.09 2.21
C GLY A 113 -16.44 3.62 3.67
N LYS A 114 -15.28 3.22 4.21
CA LYS A 114 -15.14 2.64 5.56
C LYS A 114 -14.78 3.71 6.59
N ASP A 115 -15.76 4.53 6.96
CA ASP A 115 -15.58 5.64 7.91
C ASP A 115 -15.09 5.19 9.30
N ASP A 116 -15.51 4.02 9.76
CA ASP A 116 -14.99 3.43 11.01
C ASP A 116 -13.50 3.13 10.94
N GLU A 117 -13.03 2.59 9.81
CA GLU A 117 -11.61 2.26 9.61
C GLU A 117 -10.77 3.51 9.43
N VAL A 118 -11.26 4.52 8.69
CA VAL A 118 -10.63 5.86 8.62
C VAL A 118 -10.43 6.42 10.03
N GLY A 119 -11.43 6.29 10.91
CA GLY A 119 -11.34 6.74 12.31
C GLY A 119 -10.35 5.98 13.15
N ARG A 120 -10.27 4.65 12.96
CA ARG A 120 -9.31 3.81 13.66
C ARG A 120 -7.88 4.13 13.24
N ILE A 121 -7.62 4.30 11.95
CA ILE A 121 -6.30 4.65 11.43
C ILE A 121 -5.90 6.06 11.86
N TRP A 122 -6.81 7.05 11.77
CA TRP A 122 -6.53 8.42 12.22
C TRP A 122 -6.09 8.47 13.68
N LYS A 123 -6.78 7.77 14.58
CA LYS A 123 -6.42 7.71 16.02
C LYS A 123 -5.00 7.18 16.30
N ILE A 124 -4.39 6.49 15.34
CA ILE A 124 -3.02 5.98 15.48
C ILE A 124 -2.00 7.09 15.23
N CYS A 125 -2.24 7.98 14.25
CA CYS A 125 -1.33 9.07 13.90
C CYS A 125 -1.68 10.42 14.54
N ASP A 126 -2.94 10.64 14.94
CA ASP A 126 -3.46 11.85 15.63
C ASP A 126 -2.66 12.33 16.85
N PRO A 127 -1.99 11.47 17.66
CA PRO A 127 -1.19 11.98 18.78
C PRO A 127 0.01 12.83 18.37
N ASN A 128 0.54 12.66 17.15
CA ASN A 128 1.66 13.45 16.61
C ASN A 128 1.72 13.33 15.08
N PRO A 129 0.72 13.85 14.34
CA PRO A 129 0.69 13.76 12.88
C PRO A 129 1.69 14.76 12.28
N HIS A 130 2.29 14.41 11.14
CA HIS A 130 2.91 15.43 10.30
C HIS A 130 1.87 16.00 9.33
N VAL A 131 2.25 17.09 8.65
CA VAL A 131 1.38 17.79 7.69
C VAL A 131 0.77 16.83 6.67
N GLU A 132 1.56 15.90 6.14
CA GLU A 132 1.09 14.92 5.15
C GLU A 132 -0.04 14.02 5.68
N GLU A 133 0.07 13.52 6.92
CA GLU A 133 -1.00 12.73 7.55
C GLU A 133 -2.26 13.55 7.79
N CYS A 134 -2.14 14.85 8.13
CA CYS A 134 -3.30 15.73 8.26
C CYS A 134 -4.00 15.93 6.91
N LEU A 135 -3.24 16.21 5.84
CA LEU A 135 -3.80 16.46 4.51
C LEU A 135 -4.62 15.27 3.99
N VAL A 136 -4.04 14.06 4.08
CA VAL A 136 -4.74 12.83 3.64
C VAL A 136 -5.91 12.48 4.56
N ALA A 137 -5.86 12.81 5.86
CA ALA A 137 -6.97 12.60 6.77
C ALA A 137 -8.14 13.54 6.48
N ILE A 138 -7.88 14.82 6.18
CA ILE A 138 -8.88 15.79 5.75
C ILE A 138 -9.57 15.31 4.47
N GLU A 139 -8.79 14.89 3.46
CA GLU A 139 -9.32 14.34 2.21
C GLU A 139 -10.15 13.07 2.48
N ALA A 140 -9.64 12.15 3.28
CA ALA A 140 -10.32 10.90 3.63
C ALA A 140 -11.66 11.17 4.33
N TRP A 141 -11.70 12.06 5.33
CA TRP A 141 -12.93 12.43 6.03
C TRP A 141 -13.94 13.12 5.12
N GLY A 142 -13.47 13.98 4.21
CA GLY A 142 -14.30 14.57 3.17
C GLY A 142 -14.94 13.52 2.26
N LYS A 143 -14.15 12.55 1.77
CA LYS A 143 -14.63 11.44 0.92
C LYS A 143 -15.71 10.58 1.59
N VAL A 144 -15.61 10.34 2.90
CA VAL A 144 -16.63 9.59 3.65
C VAL A 144 -17.74 10.47 4.25
N GLY A 145 -17.80 11.75 3.87
CA GLY A 145 -18.85 12.69 4.26
C GLY A 145 -18.85 13.10 5.74
N LYS A 146 -17.73 12.94 6.46
CA LYS A 146 -17.58 13.35 7.87
C LYS A 146 -16.91 14.72 7.95
N VAL A 147 -17.59 15.75 7.47
CA VAL A 147 -17.03 17.11 7.33
C VAL A 147 -16.54 17.66 8.67
N GLU A 148 -17.27 17.41 9.76
CA GLU A 148 -16.91 17.90 11.10
C GLU A 148 -15.58 17.30 11.58
N LYS A 149 -15.26 16.06 11.17
CA LYS A 149 -13.97 15.45 11.47
C LYS A 149 -12.85 16.00 10.60
N ALA A 150 -13.15 16.37 9.35
CA ALA A 150 -12.17 17.03 8.48
C ALA A 150 -11.79 18.41 9.02
N GLU A 151 -12.78 19.20 9.45
CA GLU A 151 -12.56 20.51 10.09
C GLU A 151 -11.76 20.39 11.40
N ALA A 152 -12.07 19.39 12.24
CA ALA A 152 -11.33 19.16 13.47
C ALA A 152 -9.85 18.77 13.28
N VAL A 153 -9.46 18.28 12.10
CA VAL A 153 -8.06 18.01 11.75
C VAL A 153 -7.36 19.26 11.19
N PHE A 154 -8.13 20.22 10.67
CA PHE A 154 -7.62 21.46 10.10
C PHE A 154 -7.29 22.52 11.18
N ASP A 155 -8.08 22.56 12.26
CA ASP A 155 -7.94 23.49 13.39
C ASP A 155 -6.70 23.21 14.27
#